data_AF-A0A453DQB8-F1
#
_entry.id   AF-A0A453DQB8-F1
#
_cell.length_a   1.000
_cell.length_b   1.000
_cell.length_c   1.000
_cell.angle_alpha   90.00
_cell.angle_beta   90.00
_cell.angle_gamma   90.00
#
_symmetry.space_group_name_H-M   'P 1'
#
loop_
_entity.id
_entity.type
_entity.pdbx_description
1 polymer ?
#
loop_
_entity_poly.entity_id
_entity_poly.type
_entity_poly.pdbx_seq_one_letter_code
_entity_poly.pdbx_strand_id
1 'polypeptide(L)'
;MAMATKLQCLPWLLLIHSTFFLVCHTTALTLDHASGLHPVVLLPGSTCSQIEARLTDAYEPPSPLCAVHKGDGQWHRLWKNAAAPDADATCFADQFSLVYDDAAGDYHNAPGVETRAVSFGSTRGFLAD
;
A
#
# COMPACT_ATOMS: atom_id res chain seq x y z
N MET A 1 -10.06 -18.45 -70.48
CA MET A 1 -9.23 -17.36 -69.91
C MET A 1 -9.59 -17.17 -68.43
N ALA A 2 -9.08 -18.01 -67.53
CA ALA A 2 -9.37 -17.90 -66.09
C ALA A 2 -8.19 -18.31 -65.19
N MET A 3 -7.11 -18.83 -65.79
CA MET A 3 -5.95 -19.38 -65.07
C MET A 3 -4.80 -18.38 -64.93
N ALA A 4 -4.70 -17.38 -65.83
CA ALA A 4 -3.65 -16.38 -65.82
C ALA A 4 -3.81 -15.33 -64.69
N THR A 5 -5.05 -14.98 -64.36
CA THR A 5 -5.37 -14.00 -63.31
C THR A 5 -5.02 -14.48 -61.91
N LYS A 6 -4.98 -15.80 -61.67
CA LYS A 6 -4.58 -16.38 -60.38
C LYS A 6 -3.08 -16.29 -60.13
N LEU A 7 -2.24 -16.36 -61.17
CA LEU A 7 -0.78 -16.29 -61.03
C LEU A 7 -0.30 -14.84 -60.81
N GLN A 8 -0.98 -13.85 -61.38
CA GLN A 8 -0.61 -12.43 -61.23
C GLN A 8 -0.93 -11.85 -59.84
N CYS A 9 -1.93 -12.39 -59.14
CA CYS A 9 -2.24 -11.97 -57.76
C CYS A 9 -1.38 -12.67 -56.71
N LEU A 10 -0.73 -13.79 -57.05
CA LEU A 10 0.10 -14.58 -56.13
C LEU A 10 1.24 -13.75 -55.47
N PRO A 11 2.05 -12.96 -56.20
CA PRO A 11 3.12 -12.18 -55.57
C PRO A 11 2.58 -11.09 -54.63
N TRP A 12 1.40 -10.53 -54.93
CA TRP A 12 0.79 -9.47 -54.12
C TRP A 12 0.18 -10.05 -52.85
N LEU A 13 -0.45 -11.22 -52.94
CA LEU A 13 -0.95 -11.96 -51.79
C LEU A 13 0.20 -12.40 -50.86
N LEU A 14 1.33 -12.84 -51.41
CA LEU A 14 2.53 -13.20 -50.64
C LEU A 14 3.15 -11.99 -49.94
N LEU A 15 3.22 -10.83 -50.62
CA LEU A 15 3.70 -9.58 -50.02
C LEU A 15 2.78 -9.12 -48.87
N ILE A 16 1.46 -9.20 -49.04
CA ILE A 16 0.49 -8.82 -47.99
C ILE A 16 0.56 -9.78 -46.79
N HIS A 17 0.73 -11.09 -47.02
CA HIS A 17 0.94 -12.05 -45.94
C HIS A 17 2.28 -11.82 -45.21
N SER A 18 3.34 -11.50 -45.96
CA SER A 18 4.66 -11.22 -45.39
C SER A 18 4.66 -9.93 -44.55
N THR A 19 3.99 -8.87 -44.99
CA THR A 19 3.89 -7.63 -44.20
C THR A 19 2.95 -7.80 -43.01
N PHE A 20 1.86 -8.56 -43.14
CA PHE A 20 0.97 -8.86 -42.03
C PHE A 20 1.66 -9.72 -40.95
N PHE A 21 2.44 -10.74 -41.34
CA PHE A 21 3.25 -11.52 -40.38
C PHE A 21 4.34 -10.70 -39.71
N LEU A 22 5.04 -9.82 -40.45
CA LEU A 22 6.09 -8.97 -39.89
C LEU A 22 5.53 -7.94 -38.90
N VAL A 23 4.38 -7.32 -39.20
CA VAL A 23 3.70 -6.36 -38.32
C VAL A 23 3.05 -7.04 -37.11
N CYS A 24 2.51 -8.25 -37.25
CA CYS A 24 2.02 -9.02 -36.10
C CYS A 24 3.14 -9.45 -35.15
N HIS A 25 4.32 -9.83 -35.66
CA HIS A 25 5.46 -10.14 -34.81
C HIS A 25 6.02 -8.92 -34.09
N THR A 26 6.10 -7.75 -34.73
CA THR A 26 6.60 -6.53 -34.07
C THR A 26 5.61 -5.94 -33.07
N THR A 27 4.30 -6.10 -33.27
CA THR A 27 3.27 -5.68 -32.30
C THR A 27 3.10 -6.66 -31.13
N ALA A 28 3.36 -7.96 -31.33
CA ALA A 28 3.40 -8.94 -30.25
C ALA A 28 4.65 -8.80 -29.35
N LEU A 29 5.73 -8.21 -29.86
CA LEU A 29 6.97 -8.00 -29.10
C LEU A 29 7.04 -6.67 -28.35
N THR A 30 6.04 -5.79 -28.49
CA THR A 30 5.99 -4.49 -27.79
C THR A 30 4.92 -4.42 -26.71
N LEU A 31 4.09 -5.45 -26.57
CA LEU A 31 3.24 -5.65 -25.39
C LEU A 31 4.03 -6.46 -24.36
N ASP A 32 4.56 -5.73 -23.38
CA ASP A 32 5.03 -6.25 -22.10
C ASP A 32 6.39 -6.97 -22.12
N HIS A 33 7.44 -6.27 -22.54
CA HIS A 33 8.74 -6.49 -21.88
C HIS A 33 8.70 -5.83 -20.50
N ALA A 34 7.87 -6.38 -19.60
CA ALA A 34 8.17 -6.31 -18.17
C ALA A 34 9.63 -6.75 -18.03
N SER A 35 10.42 -5.96 -17.34
CA SER A 35 11.90 -5.89 -17.33
C SER A 35 12.65 -7.15 -16.87
N GLY A 36 12.07 -8.36 -17.00
CA GLY A 36 12.54 -9.59 -16.37
C GLY A 36 12.46 -9.54 -14.84
N LEU A 37 11.90 -8.47 -14.27
CA LEU A 37 11.76 -8.28 -12.84
C LEU A 37 10.41 -8.82 -12.38
N HIS A 38 10.44 -9.57 -11.29
CA HIS A 38 9.25 -10.08 -10.62
C HIS A 38 8.83 -9.10 -9.52
N PRO A 39 7.52 -8.81 -9.35
CA PRO A 39 7.06 -7.98 -8.26
C PRO A 39 7.37 -8.64 -6.92
N VAL A 40 7.87 -7.86 -5.97
CA VAL A 40 8.14 -8.29 -4.59
C VAL A 40 7.26 -7.49 -3.66
N VAL A 41 6.55 -8.17 -2.76
CA VAL A 41 5.77 -7.57 -1.69
C VAL A 41 6.48 -7.81 -0.37
N LEU A 42 6.75 -6.73 0.37
CA LEU A 42 7.36 -6.80 1.69
C LEU A 42 6.26 -6.77 2.74
N LEU A 43 6.19 -7.82 3.57
CA LEU A 43 5.31 -7.89 4.73
C LEU A 43 6.14 -7.68 6.00
N PRO A 44 5.96 -6.56 6.74
CA PRO A 44 6.67 -6.35 7.99
C PRO A 44 6.24 -7.35 9.06
N GLY A 45 7.19 -7.69 9.95
CA GLY A 45 6.87 -8.36 11.20
C GLY A 45 6.27 -7.42 12.24
N SER A 46 6.03 -7.95 13.45
CA SER A 46 5.55 -7.16 14.58
C SER A 46 6.47 -5.98 14.86
N THR A 47 5.89 -4.80 15.15
CA THR A 47 6.58 -3.54 15.46
C THR A 47 7.42 -2.93 14.32
N CYS A 48 7.46 -3.55 13.13
CA CYS A 48 8.27 -3.06 12.01
C CYS A 48 7.55 -2.07 11.09
N SER A 49 6.29 -1.74 11.35
CA SER A 49 5.51 -0.76 10.59
C SER A 49 5.13 0.43 11.44
N GLN A 50 5.08 1.62 10.84
CA GLN A 50 4.58 2.82 11.51
C GLN A 50 3.04 2.81 11.69
N ILE A 51 2.59 3.31 12.83
CA ILE A 51 1.21 3.51 13.26
C ILE A 51 1.02 4.97 13.71
N GLU A 52 -0.04 5.61 13.25
CA GLU A 52 -0.50 6.90 13.78
C GLU A 52 -1.72 6.71 14.65
N ALA A 53 -1.91 7.64 15.58
CA ALA A 53 -3.12 7.75 16.36
C ALA A 53 -3.78 9.11 16.16
N ARG A 54 -5.10 9.14 16.36
CA ARG A 54 -5.90 10.36 16.46
C ARG A 54 -6.77 10.25 17.71
N LEU A 55 -6.76 11.30 18.52
CA LEU A 55 -7.48 11.33 19.80
C LEU A 55 -8.77 12.14 19.64
N THR A 56 -9.91 11.49 19.89
CA THR A 56 -11.23 12.12 19.83
C THR A 56 -11.60 12.76 21.17
N ASP A 57 -12.72 13.49 21.20
CA ASP A 57 -13.24 14.08 22.44
C ASP A 57 -13.59 13.04 23.51
N ALA A 58 -13.86 11.79 23.11
CA ALA A 58 -14.15 10.68 24.00
C ALA A 58 -12.91 10.10 24.71
N TYR A 59 -11.70 10.50 24.32
CA TYR A 59 -10.47 10.00 24.93
C TYR A 59 -10.31 10.52 26.37
N GLU A 60 -10.16 9.62 27.34
CA GLU A 60 -9.94 9.93 28.75
C GLU A 60 -8.48 9.66 29.14
N PRO A 61 -7.60 10.67 29.10
CA PRO A 61 -6.17 10.47 29.29
C PRO A 61 -5.80 10.18 30.75
N PRO A 62 -4.79 9.34 31.01
CA PRO A 62 -4.30 9.06 32.36
C PRO A 62 -3.59 10.27 33.01
N SER A 63 -3.18 11.26 32.21
CA SER A 63 -2.65 12.53 32.69
C SER A 63 -2.89 13.67 31.69
N PRO A 64 -2.88 14.95 32.12
CA PRO A 64 -3.04 16.08 31.20
C PRO A 64 -2.02 16.15 30.08
N LEU A 65 -0.79 15.64 30.29
CA LEU A 65 0.25 15.60 29.28
C LEU A 65 -0.10 14.69 28.11
N CYS A 66 -0.92 13.65 28.33
CA CYS A 66 -1.36 12.75 27.27
C CYS A 66 -2.51 13.34 26.43
N ALA A 67 -3.05 14.50 26.82
CA ALA A 67 -4.20 15.13 26.18
C ALA A 67 -3.83 16.13 25.07
N VAL A 68 -2.54 16.31 24.76
CA VAL A 68 -2.04 17.37 23.87
C VAL A 68 -2.73 17.38 22.49
N HIS A 69 -3.06 16.21 21.95
CA HIS A 69 -3.74 16.05 20.65
C HIS A 69 -5.23 15.72 20.77
N LYS A 70 -5.82 15.84 21.96
CA LYS A 70 -7.23 15.48 22.18
C LYS A 70 -8.15 16.46 21.45
N GLY A 71 -8.97 15.95 20.54
CA GLY A 71 -10.03 16.71 19.87
C GLY A 71 -9.55 17.66 18.76
N ASP A 72 -8.24 17.71 18.47
CA ASP A 72 -7.69 18.56 17.39
C ASP A 72 -7.93 17.97 15.98
N GLY A 73 -8.38 16.72 15.93
CA GLY A 73 -8.66 15.97 14.70
C GLY A 73 -7.40 15.55 13.92
N GLN A 74 -6.21 15.79 14.46
CA GLN A 74 -4.93 15.49 13.82
C GLN A 74 -4.48 14.06 14.10
N TRP A 75 -3.71 13.53 13.16
CA TRP A 75 -2.99 12.27 13.34
C TRP A 75 -1.58 12.59 13.83
N HIS A 76 -1.15 11.95 14.91
CA HIS A 76 0.23 12.02 15.40
C HIS A 76 0.91 10.65 15.31
N ARG A 77 2.24 10.67 15.23
CA ARG A 77 3.06 9.46 15.22
C ARG A 77 3.01 8.81 16.60
N LEU A 78 2.30 7.68 16.71
CA LEU A 78 2.27 6.86 17.92
C LEU A 78 3.40 5.83 17.90
N TRP A 79 3.64 5.21 16.74
CA TRP A 79 4.73 4.26 16.51
C TRP A 79 5.21 4.36 15.05
N LYS A 80 6.45 4.13 14.69
CA LYS A 80 7.65 4.08 15.49
C LYS A 80 8.18 5.53 15.58
N ASN A 81 8.24 6.09 16.78
CA ASN A 81 8.65 7.47 17.03
C ASN A 81 10.02 7.50 17.72
N ALA A 82 11.09 7.82 17.01
CA ALA A 82 12.44 7.87 17.59
C ALA A 82 12.71 9.16 18.39
N ALA A 83 11.89 10.20 18.18
CA ALA A 83 12.03 11.50 18.82
C ALA A 83 11.17 11.64 20.09
N ALA A 84 10.36 10.64 20.43
CA ALA A 84 9.48 10.69 21.60
C ALA A 84 10.30 10.72 22.91
N PRO A 85 10.07 11.70 23.80
CA PRO A 85 10.70 11.74 25.11
C PRO A 85 10.21 10.60 26.02
N ASP A 86 11.07 10.12 26.93
CA ASP A 86 10.73 9.05 27.89
C ASP A 86 9.50 9.34 28.76
N ALA A 87 9.19 10.63 28.99
CA ALA A 87 8.00 11.08 29.69
C ALA A 87 6.69 10.68 29.00
N ASP A 88 6.74 10.33 27.71
CA ASP A 88 5.59 9.93 26.91
C ASP A 88 5.29 8.42 27.01
N ALA A 89 6.09 7.64 27.74
CA ALA A 89 5.89 6.19 27.85
C ALA A 89 4.50 5.80 28.39
N THR A 90 3.98 6.54 29.37
CA THR A 90 2.63 6.32 29.90
C THR A 90 1.55 6.66 28.87
N CYS A 91 1.71 7.78 28.15
CA CYS A 91 0.77 8.19 27.11
C CYS A 91 0.79 7.21 25.93
N PHE A 92 1.98 6.77 25.53
CA PHE A 92 2.18 5.75 24.51
C PHE A 92 1.50 4.44 24.92
N ALA A 93 1.76 3.93 26.13
CA ALA A 93 1.19 2.67 26.59
C ALA A 93 -0.35 2.71 26.61
N ASP A 94 -0.92 3.82 27.07
CA ASP A 94 -2.37 4.01 27.10
C ASP A 94 -2.98 4.04 25.68
N GLN A 95 -2.44 4.88 24.79
CA GLN A 95 -2.93 5.04 23.42
C GLN A 95 -2.66 3.83 22.52
N PHE A 96 -1.61 3.05 22.79
CA PHE A 96 -1.27 1.85 22.02
C PHE A 96 -1.97 0.60 22.57
N SER A 97 -2.62 0.68 23.73
CA SER A 97 -3.32 -0.45 24.33
C SER A 97 -4.56 -0.84 23.52
N LEU A 98 -4.88 -2.12 23.60
CA LEU A 98 -6.12 -2.68 23.05
C LEU A 98 -6.99 -3.18 24.21
N VAL A 99 -8.29 -3.00 24.06
CA VAL A 99 -9.31 -3.51 24.97
C VAL A 99 -9.93 -4.75 24.34
N TYR A 100 -9.97 -5.85 25.09
CA TYR A 100 -10.66 -7.06 24.67
C TYR A 100 -12.16 -6.93 24.97
N ASP A 101 -13.00 -7.19 23.96
CA ASP A 101 -14.45 -7.28 24.09
C ASP A 101 -14.84 -8.76 24.10
N ASP A 102 -15.24 -9.28 25.27
CA ASP A 102 -15.68 -10.67 25.44
C ASP A 102 -16.94 -11.01 24.62
N ALA A 103 -17.84 -10.04 24.42
CA ALA A 103 -19.10 -10.27 23.72
C ALA A 103 -18.88 -10.36 22.21
N ALA A 104 -17.98 -9.54 21.67
CA ALA A 104 -17.57 -9.60 20.27
C ALA A 104 -16.50 -10.68 20.00
N GLY A 105 -15.75 -11.09 21.03
CA GLY A 105 -14.60 -11.98 20.91
C GLY A 105 -13.42 -11.35 20.17
N ASP A 106 -13.28 -10.03 20.22
CA ASP A 106 -12.30 -9.26 19.43
C ASP A 106 -11.67 -8.12 20.24
N TYR A 107 -10.61 -7.53 19.69
CA TYR A 107 -9.91 -6.39 20.27
C TYR A 107 -10.31 -5.08 19.58
N HIS A 108 -10.46 -4.02 20.35
CA HIS A 108 -10.64 -2.67 19.84
C HIS A 108 -9.62 -1.71 20.46
N ASN A 109 -9.38 -0.58 19.79
CA ASN A 109 -8.58 0.49 20.38
C ASN A 109 -9.24 0.99 21.68
N ALA A 110 -8.44 1.55 22.58
CA ALA A 110 -8.97 2.22 23.77
C ALA A 110 -10.04 3.28 23.40
N PRO A 111 -11.06 3.51 24.25
CA PRO A 111 -12.10 4.48 23.98
C PRO A 111 -11.56 5.85 23.59
N GLY A 112 -12.05 6.36 22.46
CA GLY A 112 -11.66 7.64 21.92
C GLY A 112 -10.30 7.69 21.22
N VAL A 113 -9.59 6.56 21.11
CA VAL A 113 -8.35 6.42 20.32
C VAL A 113 -8.66 5.77 18.98
N GLU A 114 -8.25 6.41 17.91
CA GLU A 114 -8.25 5.82 16.58
C GLU A 114 -6.82 5.56 16.13
N THR A 115 -6.57 4.44 15.45
CA THR A 115 -5.24 4.06 14.98
C THR A 115 -5.26 3.74 13.48
N ARG A 116 -4.14 3.98 12.79
CA ARG A 116 -3.96 3.58 11.39
C ARG A 116 -2.51 3.20 11.07
N ALA A 117 -2.34 2.22 10.20
CA ALA A 117 -1.06 2.00 9.54
C ALA A 117 -0.83 3.07 8.47
N VAL A 118 0.42 3.52 8.32
CA VAL A 118 0.78 4.51 7.30
C VAL A 118 1.65 3.91 6.20
N SER A 119 1.72 4.60 5.05
CA SER A 119 2.62 4.25 3.95
C SER A 119 2.36 2.86 3.33
N PHE A 120 1.12 2.37 3.34
CA PHE A 120 0.75 1.15 2.63
C PHE A 120 1.13 1.24 1.14
N GLY A 121 1.74 0.18 0.61
CA GLY A 121 2.27 0.16 -0.77
C GLY A 121 3.62 0.87 -0.96
N SER A 122 4.28 1.27 0.13
CA SER A 122 5.59 1.93 0.12
C SER A 122 6.55 1.28 1.13
N THR A 123 7.85 1.41 0.90
CA THR A 123 8.89 0.97 1.85
C THR A 123 9.18 2.01 2.94
N ARG A 124 8.58 3.19 2.87
CA ARG A 124 8.76 4.25 3.89
C ARG A 124 8.23 3.87 5.27
N GLY A 125 7.19 3.04 5.32
CA GLY A 125 6.58 2.61 6.58
C GLY A 125 7.46 1.69 7.44
N PHE A 126 8.58 1.19 6.91
CA PHE A 126 9.55 0.35 7.63
C PHE A 126 10.59 1.17 8.41
N LEU A 127 10.70 2.47 8.11
CA LEU A 127 11.68 3.34 8.74
C LEU A 127 11.15 3.87 10.07
N ALA A 128 12.03 4.23 11.00
CA ALA A 128 11.67 5.21 12.03
C ALA A 128 11.74 6.62 11.41
N ASP A 129 11.03 7.57 12.01
CA ASP A 129 11.14 8.99 11.73
C ASP A 129 12.50 9.59 12.16
#